data_AF-A0A7W0F105-F1
#
_entry.id   AF-A0A7W0F105-F1
#
_cell.length_a   1.000
_cell.length_b   1.000
_cell.length_c   1.000
_cell.angle_alpha   90.00
_cell.angle_beta   90.00
_cell.angle_gamma   90.00
#
_symmetry.space_group_name_H-M   'P 1'
#
loop_
_entity.id
_entity.type
_entity.pdbx_description
1 polymer ?
#
loop_
_entity_poly.entity_id
_entity_poly.type
_entity_poly.pdbx_seq_one_letter_code
_entity_poly.pdbx_strand_id
1 'polypeptide(L)'
;MEQMLTQQIEGLRAKKKELEGVEKLFIKAQGIDEEIEKSRSEISDLGPEIQAIKETISELKAKKRESLSKTMESLAGKMSEVMPVGKALFDIDEDGKVFIGIQTEAGAVPYAGLSGGQKAAFDSALSYALLGAGEKLIIIEAAEMDYTRLIDTLKSIEENVDDQTQYIVNTWTRPRPGAVSEKWVVVTL
;
A
#
# COMPACT_ATOMS: atom_id res chain seq x y z
N MET A 1 65.13 65.23 -24.60
CA MET A 1 63.69 65.27 -24.92
C MET A 1 63.17 63.89 -25.33
N GLU A 2 63.89 63.15 -26.18
CA GLU A 2 63.53 61.77 -26.58
C GLU A 2 63.40 60.78 -25.40
N GLN A 3 64.36 60.73 -24.47
CA GLN A 3 64.30 59.78 -23.33
C GLN A 3 63.06 59.95 -22.43
N MET A 4 62.56 61.18 -22.26
CA MET A 4 61.41 61.47 -21.42
C MET A 4 60.10 61.04 -22.08
N LEU A 5 60.01 61.20 -23.41
CA LEU A 5 58.89 60.68 -24.21
C LEU A 5 58.87 59.15 -24.22
N THR A 6 60.03 58.50 -24.29
CA THR A 6 60.12 57.03 -24.24
C THR A 6 59.62 56.47 -22.90
N GLN A 7 59.99 57.07 -21.77
CA GLN A 7 59.47 56.68 -20.45
C GLN A 7 57.96 56.89 -20.32
N GLN A 8 57.43 57.99 -20.87
CA GLN A 8 55.98 58.23 -20.89
C GLN A 8 55.24 57.19 -21.74
N ILE A 9 55.79 56.81 -22.90
CA ILE A 9 55.24 55.76 -23.76
C ILE A 9 55.26 54.40 -23.05
N GLU A 10 56.35 54.06 -22.35
CA GLU A 10 56.44 52.82 -21.57
C GLU A 10 55.46 52.80 -20.40
N GLY A 11 55.31 53.91 -19.68
CA GLY A 11 54.33 54.04 -18.60
C GLY A 11 52.88 53.90 -19.10
N LEU A 12 52.56 54.52 -20.24
CA LEU A 12 51.24 54.37 -20.88
C LEU A 12 50.99 52.94 -21.37
N ARG A 13 52.02 52.25 -21.90
CA ARG A 13 51.92 50.84 -22.31
C ARG A 13 51.71 49.92 -21.11
N ALA A 14 52.41 50.14 -20.00
CA ALA A 14 52.22 49.39 -18.77
C ALA A 14 50.81 49.57 -18.22
N LYS A 15 50.32 50.82 -18.19
CA LYS A 15 48.97 51.15 -17.71
C LYS A 15 47.87 50.60 -18.63
N LYS A 16 48.09 50.60 -19.94
CA LYS A 16 47.19 49.93 -20.90
C LYS A 16 47.07 48.44 -20.61
N LYS A 17 48.21 47.75 -20.40
CA LYS A 17 48.22 46.31 -20.11
C LYS A 17 47.53 45.98 -18.77
N GLU A 18 47.68 46.85 -17.77
CA GLU A 18 46.97 46.74 -16.49
C GLU A 18 45.46 46.89 -16.67
N LEU A 19 45.02 47.91 -17.42
CA LEU A 19 43.60 48.13 -17.73
C LEU A 19 42.98 46.98 -18.52
N GLU A 20 43.70 46.40 -19.49
CA GLU A 20 43.27 45.19 -20.21
C GLU A 20 43.12 43.97 -19.27
N GLY A 21 43.95 43.90 -18.22
CA GLY A 21 43.84 42.88 -17.18
C GLY A 21 42.60 43.07 -16.30
N VAL A 22 42.32 44.31 -15.90
CA VAL A 22 41.12 44.67 -15.13
C VAL A 22 39.84 44.44 -15.93
N GLU A 23 39.83 44.79 -17.22
CA GLU A 23 38.71 44.55 -18.13
C GLU A 23 38.37 43.05 -18.22
N LYS A 24 39.38 42.19 -18.37
CA LYS A 24 39.18 40.73 -18.37
C LYS A 24 38.61 40.19 -17.05
N LEU A 25 39.07 40.73 -15.92
CA LEU A 25 38.52 40.36 -14.62
C LEU A 25 37.07 40.81 -14.48
N PHE A 26 36.73 42.00 -14.99
CA PHE A 26 35.37 42.52 -14.96
C PHE A 26 34.42 41.69 -15.82
N ILE A 27 34.84 41.31 -17.04
CA ILE A 27 34.06 40.40 -17.91
C ILE A 27 33.83 39.05 -17.23
N LYS A 28 34.86 38.51 -16.56
CA LYS A 28 34.73 37.24 -15.82
C LYS A 28 33.80 37.36 -14.62
N ALA A 29 33.86 38.47 -13.88
CA ALA A 29 32.97 38.73 -12.75
C ALA A 29 31.52 38.85 -13.21
N GLN A 30 31.27 39.58 -14.30
CA GLN A 30 29.94 39.70 -14.90
C GLN A 30 29.39 38.33 -15.32
N GLY A 31 30.21 37.48 -15.94
CA GLY A 31 29.78 36.12 -16.29
C GLY A 31 29.39 35.26 -15.08
N ILE A 32 30.08 35.43 -13.95
CA ILE A 32 29.74 34.75 -12.68
C ILE A 32 28.42 35.32 -12.12
N ASP A 33 28.23 36.63 -12.16
CA ASP A 33 27.00 37.28 -11.67
C ASP A 33 25.78 36.81 -12.48
N GLU A 34 25.90 36.73 -13.82
CA GLU A 34 24.88 36.19 -14.71
C GLU A 34 24.56 34.71 -14.37
N GLU A 35 25.58 33.91 -14.07
CA GLU A 35 25.41 32.50 -13.69
C GLU A 35 24.75 32.36 -12.31
N ILE A 36 25.09 33.24 -11.34
CA ILE A 36 24.45 33.31 -10.02
C ILE A 36 22.97 33.69 -10.15
N GLU A 37 22.64 34.71 -10.94
CA GLU A 37 21.24 35.10 -11.18
C GLU A 37 20.45 33.97 -11.83
N LYS A 38 21.03 33.29 -12.82
CA LYS A 38 20.43 32.12 -13.44
C LYS A 38 20.16 31.00 -12.44
N SER A 39 21.16 30.60 -11.64
CA SER A 39 20.97 29.58 -10.60
C SER A 39 19.97 30.00 -9.53
N ARG A 40 19.89 31.29 -9.17
CA ARG A 40 18.86 31.79 -8.24
C ARG A 40 17.46 31.68 -8.84
N SER A 41 17.29 31.97 -10.12
CA SER A 41 16.03 31.75 -10.84
C SER A 41 15.65 30.28 -10.81
N GLU A 42 16.58 29.39 -11.20
CA GLU A 42 16.35 27.93 -11.20
C GLU A 42 15.95 27.40 -9.80
N ILE A 43 16.61 27.86 -8.73
CA ILE A 43 16.24 27.50 -7.35
C ILE A 43 14.85 28.03 -6.99
N SER A 44 14.53 29.26 -7.40
CA SER A 44 13.22 29.87 -7.17
C SER A 44 12.10 29.12 -7.88
N ASP A 45 12.37 28.54 -9.05
CA ASP A 45 11.41 27.78 -9.84
C ASP A 45 11.23 26.35 -9.30
N LEU A 46 12.31 25.72 -8.82
CA LEU A 46 12.27 24.38 -8.22
C LEU A 46 11.51 24.31 -6.89
N GLY A 47 11.50 25.40 -6.11
CA GLY A 47 10.79 25.46 -4.83
C GLY A 47 9.28 25.16 -4.95
N PRO A 48 8.55 25.90 -5.81
CA PRO A 48 7.15 25.62 -6.15
C PRO A 48 6.93 24.22 -6.73
N GLU A 49 7.82 23.72 -7.60
CA GLU A 49 7.70 22.37 -8.15
C GLU A 49 7.80 21.30 -7.06
N ILE A 50 8.75 21.42 -6.14
CA ILE A 50 8.88 20.50 -4.99
C ILE A 50 7.62 20.54 -4.13
N GLN A 51 7.06 21.73 -3.89
CA GLN A 51 5.83 21.88 -3.11
C GLN A 51 4.64 21.21 -3.82
N ALA A 52 4.47 21.43 -5.12
CA ALA A 52 3.42 20.81 -5.93
C ALA A 52 3.55 19.27 -5.96
N ILE A 53 4.78 18.75 -6.07
CA ILE A 53 5.04 17.30 -6.01
C ILE A 53 4.70 16.73 -4.63
N LYS A 54 5.06 17.42 -3.54
CA LYS A 54 4.71 16.99 -2.18
C LYS A 54 3.20 16.94 -1.96
N GLU A 55 2.47 17.94 -2.44
CA GLU A 55 1.02 17.98 -2.41
C GLU A 55 0.42 16.82 -3.20
N THR A 56 0.92 16.59 -4.42
CA THR A 56 0.50 15.46 -5.26
C THR A 56 0.74 14.11 -4.58
N ILE A 57 1.91 13.92 -3.93
CA ILE A 57 2.22 12.69 -3.19
C ILE A 57 1.24 12.52 -2.01
N SER A 58 0.94 13.60 -1.28
CA SER A 58 -0.01 13.57 -0.17
C SER A 58 -1.41 13.16 -0.64
N GLU A 59 -1.89 13.75 -1.73
CA GLU A 59 -3.18 13.41 -2.33
C GLU A 59 -3.23 11.96 -2.81
N LEU A 60 -2.18 11.48 -3.48
CA LEU A 60 -2.10 10.09 -3.96
C LEU A 60 -2.07 9.11 -2.79
N LYS A 61 -1.37 9.42 -1.70
CA LYS A 61 -1.39 8.62 -0.47
C LYS A 61 -2.79 8.56 0.12
N ALA A 62 -3.50 9.69 0.20
CA ALA A 62 -4.87 9.76 0.69
C ALA A 62 -5.83 8.92 -0.18
N LYS A 63 -5.78 9.11 -1.51
CA LYS A 63 -6.59 8.33 -2.47
C LYS A 63 -6.32 6.83 -2.40
N LYS A 64 -5.04 6.43 -2.26
CA LYS A 64 -4.65 5.03 -2.07
C LYS A 64 -5.24 4.47 -0.79
N ARG A 65 -5.13 5.19 0.34
CA ARG A 65 -5.67 4.77 1.63
C ARG A 65 -7.19 4.63 1.57
N GLU A 66 -7.89 5.60 1.01
CA GLU A 66 -9.35 5.56 0.86
C GLU A 66 -9.80 4.36 0.01
N SER A 67 -9.14 4.12 -1.12
CA SER A 67 -9.47 3.00 -2.02
C SER A 67 -9.23 1.64 -1.35
N LEU A 68 -8.13 1.52 -0.59
CA LEU A 68 -7.83 0.32 0.16
C LEU A 68 -8.82 0.10 1.31
N SER A 69 -9.17 1.15 2.07
CA SER A 69 -10.17 1.08 3.15
C SER A 69 -11.50 0.56 2.63
N LYS A 70 -12.02 1.13 1.53
CA LYS A 70 -13.27 0.68 0.91
C LYS A 70 -13.23 -0.78 0.46
N THR A 71 -12.11 -1.19 -0.14
CA THR A 71 -11.91 -2.57 -0.59
C THR A 71 -11.85 -3.53 0.60
N MET A 72 -11.11 -3.15 1.65
CA MET A 72 -10.98 -3.92 2.88
C MET A 72 -12.29 -4.03 3.65
N GLU A 73 -13.07 -2.95 3.75
CA GLU A 73 -14.41 -2.96 4.35
C GLU A 73 -15.37 -3.88 3.57
N SER A 74 -15.34 -3.81 2.24
CA SER A 74 -16.15 -4.69 1.39
C SER A 74 -15.77 -6.16 1.56
N LEU A 75 -14.46 -6.45 1.61
CA LEU A 75 -13.94 -7.79 1.84
C LEU A 75 -14.32 -8.29 3.25
N ALA A 76 -14.13 -7.46 4.27
CA ALA A 76 -14.49 -7.74 5.65
C ALA A 76 -15.98 -8.07 5.80
N GLY A 77 -16.84 -7.30 5.13
CA GLY A 77 -18.28 -7.53 5.10
C GLY A 77 -18.63 -8.91 4.56
N LYS A 78 -18.18 -9.22 3.33
CA LYS A 78 -18.43 -10.52 2.69
C LYS A 78 -17.86 -11.70 3.48
N MET A 79 -16.67 -11.53 4.05
CA MET A 79 -16.07 -12.57 4.90
C MET A 79 -16.90 -12.80 6.16
N SER A 80 -17.38 -11.72 6.80
CA SER A 80 -18.15 -11.80 8.04
C SER A 80 -19.51 -12.48 7.87
N GLU A 81 -20.07 -12.48 6.65
CA GLU A 81 -21.31 -13.19 6.33
C GLU A 81 -21.13 -14.72 6.44
N VAL A 82 -19.99 -15.24 5.97
CA VAL A 82 -19.74 -16.70 5.89
C VAL A 82 -18.83 -17.21 7.02
N MET A 83 -18.47 -16.34 7.95
CA MET A 83 -17.65 -16.70 9.10
C MET A 83 -18.53 -17.26 10.24
N PRO A 84 -18.16 -18.40 10.84
CA PRO A 84 -18.94 -19.00 11.93
C PRO A 84 -18.80 -18.25 13.25
N VAL A 85 -17.67 -17.58 13.49
CA VAL A 85 -17.38 -16.89 14.75
C VAL A 85 -16.63 -15.59 14.51
N GLY A 86 -17.16 -14.51 15.08
CA GLY A 86 -16.57 -13.18 14.98
C GLY A 86 -16.79 -12.52 13.62
N LYS A 87 -16.12 -11.39 13.40
CA LYS A 87 -16.16 -10.64 12.14
C LYS A 87 -14.76 -10.49 11.59
N ALA A 88 -14.61 -10.54 10.27
CA ALA A 88 -13.32 -10.24 9.67
C ALA A 88 -12.94 -8.78 9.94
N LEU A 89 -11.68 -8.55 10.32
CA LEU A 89 -11.14 -7.24 10.64
C LEU A 89 -9.91 -6.98 9.78
N PHE A 90 -10.00 -5.95 8.96
CA PHE A 90 -8.90 -5.42 8.15
C PHE A 90 -8.74 -3.95 8.50
N ASP A 91 -7.54 -3.56 8.89
CA ASP A 91 -7.23 -2.16 9.22
C ASP A 91 -5.86 -1.77 8.67
N ILE A 92 -5.68 -0.49 8.34
CA ILE A 92 -4.42 0.07 7.84
C ILE A 92 -4.02 1.24 8.72
N ASP A 93 -2.89 1.09 9.41
CA ASP A 93 -2.34 2.14 10.25
C ASP A 93 -1.77 3.32 9.44
N GLU A 94 -1.34 4.38 10.13
CA GLU A 94 -0.77 5.57 9.48
C GLU A 94 0.57 5.31 8.77
N ASP A 95 1.27 4.24 9.15
CA ASP A 95 2.52 3.79 8.54
C ASP A 95 2.28 2.87 7.32
N GLY A 96 1.03 2.49 7.05
CA GLY A 96 0.64 1.56 5.99
C GLY A 96 0.80 0.09 6.35
N LYS A 97 0.98 -0.26 7.64
CA LYS A 97 0.91 -1.65 8.09
C LYS A 97 -0.53 -2.12 8.09
N VAL A 98 -0.74 -3.32 7.58
CA VAL A 98 -2.06 -3.93 7.47
C VAL A 98 -2.26 -4.90 8.64
N PHE A 99 -3.29 -4.64 9.44
CA PHE A 99 -3.83 -5.62 10.37
C PHE A 99 -4.83 -6.52 9.64
N ILE A 100 -4.67 -7.83 9.81
CA ILE A 100 -5.59 -8.83 9.28
C ILE A 100 -5.91 -9.79 10.43
N GLY A 101 -7.18 -9.98 10.72
CA GLY A 101 -7.61 -10.87 11.79
C GLY A 101 -9.12 -10.94 11.94
N ILE A 102 -9.55 -11.36 13.13
CA ILE A 102 -10.97 -11.44 13.48
C ILE A 102 -11.26 -10.57 14.69
N GLN A 103 -12.39 -9.88 14.67
CA GLN A 103 -12.97 -9.24 15.83
C GLN A 103 -13.90 -10.23 16.52
N THR A 104 -13.58 -10.57 17.77
CA THR A 104 -14.43 -11.39 18.66
C THR A 104 -14.97 -10.54 19.80
N GLU A 105 -15.83 -11.12 20.64
CA GLU A 105 -16.27 -10.48 21.90
C GLU A 105 -15.09 -10.20 22.86
N ALA A 106 -14.06 -11.05 22.83
CA ALA A 106 -12.86 -10.89 23.65
C ALA A 106 -11.87 -9.85 23.11
N GLY A 107 -12.10 -9.34 21.89
CA GLY A 107 -11.22 -8.38 21.21
C GLY A 107 -10.76 -8.83 19.84
N ALA A 108 -9.87 -8.01 19.25
CA ALA A 108 -9.24 -8.27 17.97
C ALA A 108 -8.13 -9.32 18.12
N VAL A 109 -8.21 -10.39 17.33
CA VAL A 109 -7.20 -11.45 17.28
C VAL A 109 -6.55 -11.42 15.90
N PRO A 110 -5.22 -11.19 15.81
CA PRO A 110 -4.54 -11.20 14.52
C PRO A 110 -4.55 -12.61 13.91
N TYR A 111 -4.54 -12.70 12.58
CA TYR A 111 -4.52 -13.98 11.85
C TYR A 111 -3.45 -14.94 12.38
N ALA A 112 -2.26 -14.43 12.70
CA ALA A 112 -1.16 -15.22 13.26
C ALA A 112 -1.51 -15.90 14.60
N GLY A 113 -2.35 -15.25 15.42
CA GLY A 113 -2.81 -15.74 16.72
C GLY A 113 -4.06 -16.63 16.66
N LEU A 114 -4.62 -16.87 15.48
CA LEU A 114 -5.73 -17.79 15.30
C LEU A 114 -5.30 -19.24 15.51
N SER A 115 -6.18 -20.05 16.11
CA SER A 115 -5.99 -21.49 16.15
C SER A 115 -6.21 -22.11 14.76
N GLY A 116 -5.76 -23.35 14.58
CA GLY A 116 -5.88 -24.09 13.31
C GLY A 116 -7.27 -24.05 12.66
N GLY A 117 -8.29 -24.54 13.38
CA GLY A 117 -9.67 -24.48 12.90
C GLY A 117 -10.22 -23.06 12.66
N GLN A 118 -9.70 -22.03 13.36
CA GLN A 118 -10.07 -20.64 13.10
C GLN A 118 -9.45 -20.16 11.78
N LYS A 119 -8.18 -20.52 11.50
CA LYS A 119 -7.52 -20.19 10.23
C LYS A 119 -8.23 -20.86 9.06
N ALA A 120 -8.57 -22.14 9.17
CA ALA A 120 -9.29 -22.85 8.11
C ALA A 120 -10.65 -22.19 7.77
N ALA A 121 -11.40 -21.74 8.79
CA ALA A 121 -12.64 -21.00 8.57
C ALA A 121 -12.39 -19.60 7.98
N PHE A 122 -11.36 -18.89 8.46
CA PHE A 122 -10.97 -17.57 7.96
C PHE A 122 -10.53 -17.63 6.49
N ASP A 123 -9.68 -18.59 6.12
CA ASP A 123 -9.13 -18.74 4.77
C ASP A 123 -10.23 -19.12 3.77
N SER A 124 -11.18 -19.95 4.20
CA SER A 124 -12.40 -20.25 3.44
C SER A 124 -13.24 -18.99 3.19
N ALA A 125 -13.51 -18.21 4.24
CA ALA A 125 -14.26 -16.96 4.14
C ALA A 125 -13.56 -15.94 3.24
N LEU A 126 -12.24 -15.84 3.35
CA LEU A 126 -11.41 -14.98 2.50
C LEU A 126 -11.50 -15.40 1.04
N SER A 127 -11.41 -16.71 0.77
CA SER A 127 -11.54 -17.26 -0.58
C SER A 127 -12.90 -16.93 -1.19
N TYR A 128 -13.98 -17.09 -0.42
CA TYR A 128 -15.32 -16.71 -0.84
C TYR A 128 -15.43 -15.21 -1.20
N ALA A 129 -14.90 -14.36 -0.33
CA ALA A 129 -14.97 -12.92 -0.53
C ALA A 129 -14.14 -12.43 -1.75
N LEU A 130 -13.01 -13.09 -2.04
CA LEU A 130 -12.13 -12.77 -3.16
C LEU A 130 -12.66 -13.25 -4.52
N LEU A 131 -13.36 -14.38 -4.57
CA LEU A 131 -13.82 -15.00 -5.82
C LEU A 131 -14.96 -14.23 -6.53
N GLY A 132 -15.49 -13.17 -5.92
CA GLY A 132 -16.40 -12.25 -6.60
C GLY A 132 -17.82 -12.80 -6.79
N ALA A 133 -18.41 -12.58 -7.96
CA ALA A 133 -19.74 -13.07 -8.34
C ALA A 133 -19.64 -14.15 -9.43
N GLY A 134 -20.61 -15.04 -9.50
CA GLY A 134 -20.64 -16.16 -10.45
C GLY A 134 -20.35 -17.50 -9.79
N GLU A 135 -20.10 -18.52 -10.63
CA GLU A 135 -19.87 -19.89 -10.17
C GLU A 135 -18.52 -20.04 -9.48
N LYS A 136 -18.52 -20.61 -8.27
CA LYS A 136 -17.34 -20.74 -7.41
C LYS A 136 -17.20 -22.17 -6.91
N LEU A 137 -15.97 -22.65 -6.79
CA LEU A 137 -15.63 -23.88 -6.09
C LEU A 137 -14.63 -23.57 -4.98
N ILE A 138 -14.99 -23.88 -3.74
CA ILE A 138 -14.15 -23.67 -2.56
C ILE A 138 -13.90 -25.02 -1.89
N ILE A 139 -12.62 -25.33 -1.68
CA ILE A 139 -12.20 -26.55 -1.00
C ILE A 139 -11.61 -26.16 0.35
N ILE A 140 -12.19 -26.70 1.43
CA ILE A 140 -11.74 -26.46 2.80
C ILE A 140 -11.05 -27.72 3.31
N GLU A 141 -9.78 -27.59 3.70
CA GLU A 141 -9.08 -28.58 4.51
C GLU A 141 -9.38 -28.33 5.99
N ALA A 142 -10.37 -29.04 6.52
CA ALA A 142 -10.90 -28.88 7.87
C ALA A 142 -10.36 -29.95 8.83
N ALA A 143 -9.13 -30.43 8.60
CA ALA A 143 -8.48 -31.37 9.52
C ALA A 143 -8.11 -30.75 10.88
N GLU A 144 -8.04 -29.43 11.00
CA GLU A 144 -7.75 -28.78 12.29
C GLU A 144 -9.01 -28.25 12.99
N MET A 145 -10.19 -28.49 12.41
CA MET A 145 -11.47 -28.12 13.02
C MET A 145 -11.95 -29.20 13.99
N ASP A 146 -12.27 -28.79 15.22
CA ASP A 146 -13.05 -29.63 16.12
C ASP A 146 -14.50 -29.78 15.61
N TYR A 147 -15.23 -30.72 16.20
CA TYR A 147 -16.61 -31.02 15.81
C TYR A 147 -17.52 -29.79 15.84
N THR A 148 -17.44 -28.97 16.90
CA THR A 148 -18.32 -27.82 17.06
C THR A 148 -18.03 -26.79 15.97
N ARG A 149 -16.77 -26.43 15.76
CA ARG A 149 -16.38 -25.48 14.73
C ARG A 149 -16.69 -25.96 13.33
N LEU A 150 -16.49 -27.25 13.05
CA LEU A 150 -16.86 -27.82 11.77
C LEU A 150 -18.35 -27.62 11.52
N ILE A 151 -19.22 -27.99 12.46
CA ILE A 151 -20.67 -27.84 12.30
C ILE A 151 -21.06 -26.38 12.18
N ASP A 152 -20.49 -25.48 12.98
CA ASP A 152 -20.78 -24.04 12.89
C ASP A 152 -20.36 -23.47 11.54
N THR A 153 -19.21 -23.90 11.00
CA THR A 153 -18.73 -23.51 9.67
C THR A 153 -19.67 -24.00 8.59
N LEU A 154 -20.07 -25.27 8.62
CA LEU A 154 -20.98 -25.85 7.62
C LEU A 154 -22.36 -25.17 7.63
N LYS A 155 -22.88 -24.82 8.82
CA LYS A 155 -24.14 -24.08 8.96
C LYS A 155 -24.02 -22.65 8.45
N SER A 156 -22.95 -21.94 8.83
CA SER A 156 -22.70 -20.58 8.36
C SER A 156 -22.60 -20.53 6.83
N ILE A 157 -21.92 -21.50 6.22
CA ILE A 157 -21.90 -21.67 4.75
C ILE A 157 -23.32 -21.87 4.22
N GLU A 158 -24.07 -22.83 4.76
CA GLU A 158 -25.42 -23.14 4.29
C GLU A 158 -26.40 -21.96 4.35
N GLU A 159 -26.27 -21.10 5.36
CA GLU A 159 -27.16 -19.96 5.60
C GLU A 159 -26.81 -18.73 4.76
N ASN A 160 -25.51 -18.52 4.46
CA ASN A 160 -25.03 -17.23 3.94
C ASN A 160 -24.41 -17.30 2.55
N VAL A 161 -24.16 -18.50 2.01
CA VAL A 161 -23.55 -18.67 0.69
C VAL A 161 -24.61 -18.75 -0.41
N ASP A 162 -24.31 -18.10 -1.54
CA ASP A 162 -25.14 -18.13 -2.75
C ASP A 162 -25.21 -19.53 -3.41
N ASP A 163 -26.30 -19.80 -4.14
CA ASP A 163 -26.52 -21.08 -4.84
C ASP A 163 -25.51 -21.33 -6.00
N GLN A 164 -24.67 -20.35 -6.34
CA GLN A 164 -23.64 -20.49 -7.39
C GLN A 164 -22.30 -20.97 -6.81
N THR A 165 -22.21 -21.15 -5.50
CA THR A 165 -20.96 -21.53 -4.83
C THR A 165 -21.02 -22.96 -4.32
N GLN A 166 -20.13 -23.80 -4.82
CA GLN A 166 -19.95 -25.18 -4.36
C GLN A 166 -18.83 -25.26 -3.32
N TYR A 167 -19.11 -25.93 -2.20
CA TYR A 167 -18.13 -26.24 -1.17
C TYR A 167 -17.79 -27.73 -1.13
N ILE A 168 -16.49 -28.03 -1.01
CA ILE A 168 -15.98 -29.37 -0.69
C ILE A 168 -15.21 -29.24 0.62
N VAL A 169 -15.64 -29.96 1.65
CA VAL A 169 -14.99 -29.92 2.97
C VAL A 169 -14.36 -31.28 3.26
N ASN A 170 -13.04 -31.31 3.33
CA ASN A 170 -12.28 -32.49 3.74
C ASN A 170 -12.02 -32.43 5.24
N THR A 171 -12.35 -33.50 5.97
CA THR A 171 -12.15 -33.56 7.43
C THR A 171 -12.07 -35.00 7.90
N TRP A 172 -11.37 -35.23 9.02
CA TRP A 172 -11.37 -36.52 9.73
C TRP A 172 -12.53 -36.65 10.72
N THR A 173 -13.26 -35.55 10.99
CA THR A 173 -14.39 -35.55 11.93
C THR A 173 -15.69 -35.81 11.18
N ARG A 174 -16.30 -36.98 11.39
CA ARG A 174 -17.59 -37.31 10.78
C ARG A 174 -18.74 -36.52 11.45
N PRO A 175 -19.52 -35.72 10.70
CA PRO A 175 -20.74 -35.11 11.23
C PRO A 175 -21.70 -36.19 11.74
N ARG A 176 -22.32 -35.98 12.90
CA ARG A 176 -23.32 -36.92 13.41
C ARG A 176 -24.56 -36.89 12.51
N PRO A 177 -25.34 -37.98 12.41
CA PRO A 177 -26.61 -37.98 11.69
C PRO A 177 -27.51 -36.82 12.15
N GLY A 178 -27.99 -36.02 11.20
CA GLY A 178 -28.83 -34.84 11.46
C GLY A 178 -28.09 -33.58 11.94
N ALA A 179 -26.76 -33.60 12.05
CA ALA A 179 -25.98 -32.42 12.43
C ALA A 179 -25.81 -31.41 11.29
N VAL A 180 -25.90 -31.88 10.05
CA VAL A 180 -25.86 -31.10 8.81
C VAL A 180 -27.15 -31.37 8.03
N SER A 181 -27.62 -30.39 7.26
CA SER A 181 -28.85 -30.53 6.49
C SER A 181 -28.68 -31.43 5.26
N GLU A 182 -29.77 -31.66 4.55
CA GLU A 182 -29.80 -32.43 3.29
C GLU A 182 -29.04 -31.75 2.14
N LYS A 183 -28.66 -30.47 2.27
CA LYS A 183 -27.80 -29.78 1.30
C LYS A 183 -26.37 -30.36 1.28
N TRP A 184 -25.96 -31.02 2.36
CA TRP A 184 -24.62 -31.61 2.48
C TRP A 184 -24.64 -33.09 2.08
N VAL A 185 -23.79 -33.45 1.12
CA VAL A 185 -23.54 -34.84 0.76
C VAL A 185 -22.33 -35.35 1.54
N VAL A 186 -22.56 -36.18 2.55
CA VAL A 186 -21.49 -36.78 3.36
C VAL A 186 -20.96 -38.03 2.68
N VAL A 187 -19.71 -37.99 2.22
CA VAL A 187 -19.00 -39.14 1.62
C VAL A 187 -17.99 -39.66 2.62
N THR A 188 -17.96 -40.98 2.82
CA THR A 188 -16.90 -41.65 3.60
C THR A 188 -16.03 -42.40 2.60
N LEU A 189 -14.71 -42.09 2.59
CA LEU A 189 -13.72 -42.78 1.78
C LEU A 189 -13.13 -43.98 2.53
#